data_AF-A0A8H5BG02-F1
#
_entry.id   AF-A0A8H5BG02-F1
#
_cell.length_a   1.000
_cell.length_b   1.000
_cell.length_c   1.000
_cell.angle_alpha   90.00
_cell.angle_beta   90.00
_cell.angle_gamma   90.00
#
_symmetry.space_group_name_H-M   'P 1'
#
loop_
_entity.id
_entity.type
_entity.pdbx_description
1 polymer ?
#
loop_
_entity_poly.entity_id
_entity_poly.type
_entity_poly.pdbx_seq_one_letter_code
_entity_poly.pdbx_strand_id
1 'polypeptide(L)'
;MDFTKLLPPEIFSEIFQWLHLSSVELARVDPSLDERGIQQLWWPVLSQVCRYWREVVLASPFLWSYLPRIDLTEHPLSNALSPKEQLDAITGLVTRAQTTALHVDIVFDYQDIYIHHPSKALTYLLSCSNQWGGLSITAPPEIIETLLELVQGQLSRLESLKLMLLADDAPSYEPRMPLNNAPMLKNVTIKGGILSRDYRLSLDTRSLECLQDEVGTFTRSITPTPGFEFSKLTHLEILSDHGILAVDWDDTFRLTLPALKSLKYKFFNVFDRGKMLLMYLMAPLLEHLAVSTSGFPNIATVLISMNERTSSGLPLTSLHIGDISGFSSDDSEGMEMVLRQFPDLETLEVDVHHQGLISALSDSIQGPNSRQAFSFVPRLKKLTLRNGNLDYVNAASVAKLVKERCECSAVPGCARKNQTSSMFELSIHVNGYYRETPGFGNETMFEVCLGVRPTKLEPWYDEKRVLQSAYAEATQSIYIAGFLAHDDDLDEQQSSSAYKDTLGLIERVAERYNSAELVDFLATNVNIRLITMAYFLRKDHPDTSKNPNSRYRQIIRLLRAARQDILDRLKDLSFQWIWESSSDNIRIRYVHSTDEMRTDPERFANAILGITKDLWVLDNF
;
A
#
# COMPACT_ATOMS: atom_id res chain seq x y z
N MET A 1 -38.98 -19.78 -4.02
CA MET A 1 -38.45 -21.01 -3.40
C MET A 1 -37.74 -20.62 -2.12
N ASP A 2 -38.04 -21.29 -1.02
CA ASP A 2 -37.41 -21.01 0.27
C ASP A 2 -36.03 -21.71 0.32
N PHE A 3 -34.99 -20.98 -0.07
CA PHE A 3 -33.61 -21.48 -0.13
C PHE A 3 -33.12 -22.04 1.20
N THR A 4 -33.68 -21.59 2.33
CA THR A 4 -33.31 -22.08 3.67
C THR A 4 -33.67 -23.55 3.89
N LYS A 5 -34.62 -24.10 3.12
CA LYS A 5 -35.02 -25.51 3.17
C LYS A 5 -34.30 -26.40 2.16
N LEU A 6 -33.54 -25.82 1.25
CA LEU A 6 -32.89 -26.54 0.15
C LEU A 6 -31.45 -26.94 0.47
N LEU A 7 -30.78 -26.18 1.35
CA LEU A 7 -29.39 -26.45 1.70
C LEU A 7 -29.29 -27.08 3.11
N PRO A 8 -28.55 -28.19 3.25
CA PRO A 8 -28.19 -28.77 4.55
C PRO A 8 -27.45 -27.77 5.45
N PRO A 9 -27.52 -27.92 6.79
CA PRO A 9 -26.84 -27.03 7.73
C PRO A 9 -25.31 -27.01 7.54
N GLU A 10 -24.73 -28.11 7.05
CA GLU A 10 -23.29 -28.22 6.75
C GLU A 10 -22.88 -27.24 5.65
N ILE A 11 -23.69 -27.11 4.59
CA ILE A 11 -23.42 -26.18 3.48
C ILE A 11 -23.56 -24.73 3.95
N PHE A 12 -24.54 -24.43 4.81
CA PHE A 12 -24.64 -23.10 5.41
C PHE A 12 -23.43 -22.81 6.31
N SER A 13 -22.96 -23.77 7.09
CA SER A 13 -21.77 -23.63 7.93
C SER A 13 -20.53 -23.29 7.09
N GLU A 14 -20.34 -23.99 5.97
CA GLU A 14 -19.25 -23.73 5.02
C GLU A 14 -19.36 -22.34 4.37
N ILE A 15 -20.57 -21.93 3.95
CA ILE A 15 -20.81 -20.58 3.42
C ILE A 15 -20.51 -19.52 4.48
N PHE A 16 -20.95 -19.71 5.71
CA PHE A 16 -20.70 -18.78 6.81
C PHE A 16 -19.22 -18.69 7.15
N GLN A 17 -18.51 -19.82 7.12
CA GLN A 17 -17.06 -19.87 7.26
C GLN A 17 -16.37 -19.08 6.15
N TRP A 18 -16.76 -19.26 4.90
CA TRP A 18 -16.22 -18.49 3.76
C TRP A 18 -16.46 -16.99 3.91
N LEU A 19 -17.69 -16.57 4.21
CA LEU A 19 -18.02 -15.15 4.43
C LEU A 19 -17.18 -14.56 5.57
N HIS A 20 -17.00 -15.33 6.64
CA HIS A 20 -16.19 -14.90 7.77
C HIS A 20 -14.71 -14.78 7.40
N LEU A 21 -14.12 -15.78 6.76
CA LEU A 21 -12.72 -15.78 6.34
C LEU A 21 -12.43 -14.67 5.32
N SER A 22 -13.28 -14.49 4.32
CA SER A 22 -13.12 -13.42 3.32
C SER A 22 -13.15 -12.04 3.98
N SER A 23 -13.94 -11.84 5.02
CA SER A 23 -13.93 -10.56 5.76
C SER A 23 -12.64 -10.33 6.52
N VAL A 24 -12.08 -11.37 7.12
CA VAL A 24 -10.79 -11.33 7.81
C VAL A 24 -9.67 -11.04 6.81
N GLU A 25 -9.70 -11.66 5.63
CA GLU A 25 -8.73 -11.42 4.55
C GLU A 25 -8.84 -9.99 3.99
N LEU A 26 -10.06 -9.49 3.76
CA LEU A 26 -10.27 -8.11 3.32
C LEU A 26 -9.72 -7.09 4.33
N ALA A 27 -9.96 -7.31 5.63
CA ALA A 27 -9.41 -6.46 6.69
C ALA A 27 -7.86 -6.52 6.75
N ARG A 28 -7.23 -7.59 6.28
CA ARG A 28 -5.76 -7.68 6.16
C ARG A 28 -5.20 -6.87 4.99
N VAL A 29 -5.93 -6.83 3.87
CA VAL A 29 -5.49 -6.12 2.66
C VAL A 29 -5.62 -4.61 2.83
N ASP A 30 -6.68 -4.15 3.50
CA ASP A 30 -6.93 -2.73 3.74
C ASP A 30 -7.12 -2.47 5.24
N PRO A 31 -6.06 -2.09 5.96
CA PRO A 31 -6.13 -1.72 7.38
C PRO A 31 -7.08 -0.55 7.66
N SER A 32 -7.41 0.29 6.67
CA SER A 32 -8.39 1.37 6.86
C SER A 32 -9.83 0.86 7.01
N LEU A 33 -10.09 -0.40 6.64
CA LEU A 33 -11.35 -1.08 6.95
C LEU A 33 -11.38 -1.52 8.42
N ASP A 34 -10.22 -1.79 9.02
CA ASP A 34 -10.07 -2.13 10.44
C ASP A 34 -10.38 -0.91 11.32
N GLU A 35 -9.86 0.27 10.96
CA GLU A 35 -10.10 1.54 11.68
C GLU A 35 -11.59 1.94 11.73
N ARG A 36 -12.39 1.47 10.75
CA ARG A 36 -13.83 1.70 10.72
C ARG A 36 -14.64 0.72 11.57
N GLY A 37 -13.97 -0.16 12.33
CA GLY A 37 -14.63 -1.17 13.15
C GLY A 37 -15.33 -2.26 12.34
N ILE A 38 -14.92 -2.48 11.07
CA ILE A 38 -15.50 -3.50 10.17
C ILE A 38 -14.95 -4.90 10.47
N GLN A 39 -14.17 -5.10 11.55
CA GLN A 39 -14.14 -6.38 12.26
C GLN A 39 -15.49 -6.71 12.93
N GLN A 40 -16.60 -6.41 12.26
CA GLN A 40 -17.88 -6.98 12.59
C GLN A 40 -17.74 -8.48 12.36
N LEU A 41 -17.57 -9.20 13.47
CA LEU A 41 -17.85 -10.62 13.53
C LEU A 41 -19.15 -10.85 12.74
N TRP A 42 -19.13 -11.74 11.76
CA TRP A 42 -20.30 -11.93 10.88
C TRP A 42 -21.38 -12.77 11.57
N TRP A 43 -21.00 -13.58 12.56
CA TRP A 43 -21.94 -14.46 13.26
C TRP A 43 -23.12 -13.74 13.94
N PRO A 44 -23.02 -12.54 14.55
CA PRO A 44 -24.18 -11.81 15.05
C PRO A 44 -25.12 -11.45 13.90
N VAL A 45 -24.60 -10.91 12.78
CA VAL A 45 -25.41 -10.55 11.60
C VAL A 45 -26.10 -11.78 11.01
N LEU A 46 -25.35 -12.86 10.80
CA LEU A 46 -25.87 -14.13 10.28
C LEU A 46 -26.95 -14.72 11.20
N SER A 47 -26.77 -14.60 12.51
CA SER A 47 -27.74 -15.09 13.51
C SER A 47 -29.05 -14.28 13.58
N GLN A 48 -29.10 -13.10 12.96
CA GLN A 48 -30.30 -12.27 12.89
C GLN A 48 -31.11 -12.45 11.59
N VAL A 49 -30.57 -13.16 10.58
CA VAL A 49 -31.26 -13.33 9.30
C VAL A 49 -32.56 -14.12 9.44
N CYS A 50 -32.49 -15.33 10.01
CA CYS A 50 -33.66 -16.15 10.32
C CYS A 50 -33.36 -17.15 11.43
N ARG A 51 -34.39 -17.82 11.97
CA ARG A 51 -34.23 -18.81 13.04
C ARG A 51 -33.31 -19.97 12.64
N TYR A 52 -33.45 -20.49 11.42
CA TYR A 52 -32.64 -21.60 10.94
C TYR A 52 -31.15 -21.22 10.86
N TRP A 53 -30.83 -20.04 10.31
CA TRP A 53 -29.44 -19.55 10.26
C TRP A 53 -28.85 -19.36 11.66
N ARG A 54 -29.65 -18.85 12.60
CA ARG A 54 -29.25 -18.76 14.01
C ARG A 54 -28.87 -20.11 14.60
N GLU A 55 -29.70 -21.13 14.37
CA GLU A 55 -29.44 -22.50 14.84
C GLU A 55 -28.14 -23.05 14.23
N VAL A 56 -27.92 -22.85 12.93
CA VAL A 56 -26.67 -23.26 12.24
C VAL A 56 -25.45 -22.51 12.78
N VAL A 57 -25.54 -21.19 12.96
CA VAL A 57 -24.46 -20.36 13.50
C VAL A 57 -24.09 -20.80 14.91
N LEU A 58 -25.09 -21.00 15.78
CA LEU A 58 -24.87 -21.47 17.16
C LEU A 58 -24.29 -22.89 17.21
N ALA A 59 -24.61 -23.75 16.22
CA ALA A 59 -24.10 -25.11 16.10
C ALA A 59 -22.75 -25.23 15.38
N SER A 60 -22.13 -24.11 14.96
CA SER A 60 -20.88 -24.10 14.20
C SER A 60 -19.73 -23.52 15.04
N PRO A 61 -19.00 -24.34 15.83
CA PRO A 61 -17.92 -23.89 16.72
C PRO A 61 -16.86 -23.02 16.05
N PHE A 62 -16.56 -23.28 14.76
CA PHE A 62 -15.61 -22.51 13.98
C PHE A 62 -15.94 -21.01 13.90
N LEU A 63 -17.23 -20.65 13.79
CA LEU A 63 -17.63 -19.24 13.75
C LEU A 63 -17.35 -18.49 15.06
N TRP A 64 -17.15 -19.25 16.15
CA TRP A 64 -16.87 -18.73 17.49
C TRP A 64 -15.37 -18.79 17.83
N SER A 65 -14.54 -19.39 16.96
CA SER A 65 -13.11 -19.54 17.22
C SER A 65 -12.32 -18.26 16.91
N TYR A 66 -12.90 -17.31 16.19
CA TYR A 66 -12.35 -15.97 15.98
C TYR A 66 -12.91 -15.03 17.03
N LEU A 67 -12.06 -14.66 17.98
CA LEU A 67 -12.44 -13.73 19.03
C LEU A 67 -12.44 -12.30 18.48
N PRO A 68 -13.33 -11.41 18.98
CA PRO A 68 -13.22 -9.99 18.68
C PRO A 68 -11.83 -9.49 19.10
N ARG A 69 -11.32 -8.48 18.39
CA ARG A 69 -10.11 -7.77 18.78
C ARG A 69 -10.24 -7.30 20.22
N ILE A 70 -9.26 -7.68 21.03
CA ILE A 70 -9.22 -7.42 22.46
C ILE A 70 -8.34 -6.21 22.64
N ASP A 71 -9.01 -5.07 22.68
CA ASP A 71 -8.37 -3.81 22.95
C ASP A 71 -8.20 -3.66 24.47
N LEU A 72 -6.95 -3.59 24.90
CA LEU A 72 -6.55 -3.34 26.28
C LEU A 72 -6.13 -1.89 26.49
N THR A 73 -6.26 -1.04 25.47
CA THR A 73 -6.05 0.41 25.61
C THR A 73 -7.09 0.98 26.58
N GLU A 74 -6.68 1.88 27.48
CA GLU A 74 -7.61 2.62 28.34
C GLU A 74 -8.55 3.58 27.58
N HIS A 75 -8.59 3.52 26.24
CA HIS A 75 -9.32 4.48 25.43
C HIS A 75 -10.83 4.49 25.77
N PRO A 76 -11.41 5.63 26.15
CA PRO A 76 -12.80 5.70 26.61
C PRO A 76 -13.84 5.32 25.55
N LEU A 77 -13.44 5.27 24.26
CA LEU A 77 -14.28 4.80 23.16
C LEU A 77 -14.18 3.29 22.87
N SER A 78 -13.10 2.61 23.26
CA SER A 78 -12.95 1.15 23.10
C SER A 78 -13.70 0.39 24.21
N ASN A 79 -13.90 1.03 25.37
CA ASN A 79 -14.58 0.47 26.53
C ASN A 79 -16.11 0.57 26.48
N ALA A 80 -16.73 0.17 25.35
CA ALA A 80 -18.18 0.04 25.25
C ALA A 80 -18.75 -1.05 26.20
N LEU A 81 -17.91 -1.99 26.63
CA LEU A 81 -18.23 -3.05 27.57
C LEU A 81 -17.47 -2.82 28.87
N SER A 82 -18.14 -3.03 30.00
CA SER A 82 -17.46 -3.12 31.30
C SER A 82 -16.48 -4.32 31.31
N PRO A 83 -15.42 -4.29 32.12
CA PRO A 83 -14.46 -5.41 32.20
C PRO A 83 -15.11 -6.76 32.51
N LYS A 84 -16.24 -6.76 33.24
CA LYS A 84 -17.03 -7.96 33.51
C LYS A 84 -17.75 -8.45 32.25
N GLU A 85 -18.40 -7.57 31.50
CA GLU A 85 -19.08 -7.91 30.25
C GLU A 85 -18.09 -8.40 29.19
N GLN A 86 -16.90 -7.82 29.12
CA GLN A 86 -15.82 -8.30 28.25
C GLN A 86 -15.41 -9.73 28.62
N LEU A 87 -15.19 -10.01 29.90
CA LEU A 87 -14.89 -11.36 30.39
C LEU A 87 -16.02 -12.34 30.10
N ASP A 88 -17.29 -11.97 30.37
CA ASP A 88 -18.45 -12.81 30.12
C ASP A 88 -18.62 -13.10 28.62
N ALA A 89 -18.39 -12.10 27.76
CA ALA A 89 -18.39 -12.25 26.31
C ALA A 89 -17.30 -13.23 25.86
N ILE A 90 -16.04 -13.00 26.24
CA ILE A 90 -14.91 -13.87 25.89
C ILE A 90 -15.14 -15.30 26.39
N THR A 91 -15.59 -15.47 27.64
CA THR A 91 -15.89 -16.78 28.22
C THR A 91 -16.97 -17.49 27.41
N GLY A 92 -18.02 -16.77 27.01
CA GLY A 92 -19.08 -17.30 26.16
C GLY A 92 -18.58 -17.73 24.77
N LEU A 93 -17.68 -16.95 24.15
CA LEU A 93 -17.10 -17.27 22.84
C LEU A 93 -16.19 -18.50 22.93
N VAL A 94 -15.25 -18.53 23.87
CA VAL A 94 -14.32 -19.65 24.08
C VAL A 94 -15.09 -20.94 24.39
N THR A 95 -16.13 -20.87 25.22
CA THR A 95 -16.98 -22.03 25.52
C THR A 95 -17.69 -22.59 24.28
N ARG A 96 -18.12 -21.71 23.35
CA ARG A 96 -18.78 -22.12 22.10
C ARG A 96 -17.81 -22.62 21.04
N ALA A 97 -16.58 -22.13 21.03
CA ALA A 97 -15.51 -22.63 20.14
C ALA A 97 -15.10 -24.07 20.47
N GLN A 98 -15.36 -24.52 21.71
CA GLN A 98 -15.11 -25.87 22.20
C GLN A 98 -13.64 -26.29 22.09
N THR A 99 -13.31 -27.18 21.14
CA THR A 99 -11.95 -27.69 20.92
C THR A 99 -11.31 -27.11 19.66
N THR A 100 -12.00 -26.19 18.99
CA THR A 100 -11.55 -25.53 17.76
C THR A 100 -10.39 -24.59 18.08
N ALA A 101 -9.43 -24.49 17.15
CA ALA A 101 -8.29 -23.62 17.33
C ALA A 101 -8.73 -22.14 17.35
N LEU A 102 -8.35 -21.41 18.39
CA LEU A 102 -8.73 -20.02 18.60
C LEU A 102 -7.83 -19.07 17.81
N HIS A 103 -8.42 -18.05 17.21
CA HIS A 103 -7.75 -16.92 16.61
C HIS A 103 -7.97 -15.69 17.50
N VAL A 104 -6.88 -15.22 18.09
CA VAL A 104 -6.90 -14.14 19.08
C VAL A 104 -6.13 -12.95 18.53
N ASP A 105 -6.72 -11.76 18.62
CA ASP A 105 -6.07 -10.48 18.28
C ASP A 105 -6.09 -9.59 19.52
N ILE A 106 -4.91 -9.21 20.02
CA ILE A 106 -4.73 -8.46 21.26
C ILE A 106 -3.99 -7.17 20.95
N VAL A 107 -4.50 -6.04 21.43
CA VAL A 107 -3.91 -4.73 21.21
C VAL A 107 -3.68 -4.02 22.53
N PHE A 108 -2.49 -3.46 22.70
CA PHE A 108 -2.06 -2.70 23.86
C PHE A 108 -1.73 -1.26 23.44
N ASP A 109 -1.97 -0.30 24.34
CA ASP A 109 -1.50 1.07 24.18
C ASP A 109 -0.06 1.24 24.70
N TYR A 110 0.62 2.29 24.26
CA TYR A 110 1.90 2.73 24.80
C TYR A 110 1.81 3.18 26.27
N GLN A 111 0.65 3.67 26.70
CA GLN A 111 0.51 4.19 28.08
C GLN A 111 0.38 3.08 29.12
N ASP A 112 0.04 1.86 28.70
CA ASP A 112 -0.23 0.71 29.56
C ASP A 112 1.01 -0.16 29.83
N ILE A 113 2.15 0.48 30.09
CA ILE A 113 3.44 -0.19 30.36
C ILE A 113 3.36 -1.09 31.61
N TYR A 114 2.36 -0.88 32.47
CA TYR A 114 2.17 -1.67 33.69
C TYR A 114 1.26 -2.89 33.46
N ILE A 115 1.80 -3.93 32.81
CA ILE A 115 1.19 -5.28 32.72
C ILE A 115 1.04 -5.94 34.12
N HIS A 116 1.48 -5.29 35.20
CA HIS A 116 1.50 -5.89 36.54
C HIS A 116 0.14 -6.43 37.02
N HIS A 117 -0.97 -5.96 36.44
CA HIS A 117 -2.30 -6.52 36.67
C HIS A 117 -3.01 -6.79 35.33
N PRO A 118 -2.76 -7.93 34.67
CA PRO A 118 -3.49 -8.29 33.46
C PRO A 118 -4.98 -8.30 33.78
N SER A 119 -5.80 -7.76 32.86
CA SER A 119 -7.25 -7.78 33.03
C SER A 119 -7.71 -9.23 33.25
N LYS A 120 -8.82 -9.43 33.99
CA LYS A 120 -9.38 -10.77 34.21
C LYS A 120 -9.67 -11.48 32.88
N ALA A 121 -10.09 -10.71 31.87
CA ALA A 121 -10.30 -11.18 30.50
C ALA A 121 -8.99 -11.71 29.89
N LEU A 122 -7.91 -10.93 29.94
CA LEU A 122 -6.60 -11.37 29.44
C LEU A 122 -6.10 -12.60 30.21
N THR A 123 -6.22 -12.62 31.54
CA THR A 123 -5.81 -13.79 32.35
C THR A 123 -6.56 -15.05 31.95
N TYR A 124 -7.88 -14.95 31.74
CA TYR A 124 -8.68 -16.07 31.25
C TYR A 124 -8.24 -16.54 29.86
N LEU A 125 -7.92 -15.63 28.95
CA LEU A 125 -7.44 -15.98 27.61
C LEU A 125 -6.09 -16.66 27.61
N LEU A 126 -5.14 -16.16 28.40
CA LEU A 126 -3.82 -16.78 28.58
C LEU A 126 -3.97 -18.22 29.09
N SER A 127 -4.96 -18.48 29.98
CA SER A 127 -5.26 -19.85 30.46
C SER A 127 -5.79 -20.80 29.38
N CYS A 128 -6.27 -20.25 28.25
CA CYS A 128 -6.74 -21.01 27.09
C CYS A 128 -5.72 -21.02 25.93
N SER A 129 -4.47 -20.60 26.18
CA SER A 129 -3.45 -20.46 25.13
C SER A 129 -3.06 -21.75 24.42
N ASN A 130 -3.32 -22.90 25.04
CA ASN A 130 -3.18 -24.21 24.41
C ASN A 130 -4.15 -24.48 23.26
N GLN A 131 -5.20 -23.68 23.12
CA GLN A 131 -6.14 -23.77 22.01
C GLN A 131 -5.81 -22.77 20.90
N TRP A 132 -4.86 -21.85 21.07
CA TRP A 132 -4.57 -20.83 20.08
C TRP A 132 -4.01 -21.46 18.80
N GLY A 133 -4.72 -21.27 17.68
CA GLY A 133 -4.25 -21.59 16.33
C GLY A 133 -3.69 -20.38 15.59
N GLY A 134 -4.20 -19.18 15.92
CA GLY A 134 -3.65 -17.92 15.43
C GLY A 134 -3.56 -16.88 16.55
N LEU A 135 -2.45 -16.16 16.61
CA LEU A 135 -2.22 -15.09 17.57
C LEU A 135 -1.75 -13.85 16.82
N SER A 136 -2.45 -12.73 17.01
CA SER A 136 -2.06 -11.41 16.56
C SER A 136 -1.88 -10.52 17.80
N ILE A 137 -0.73 -9.86 17.91
CA ILE A 137 -0.44 -8.96 19.04
C ILE A 137 0.05 -7.63 18.46
N THR A 138 -0.59 -6.54 18.85
CA THR A 138 -0.12 -5.17 18.61
C THR A 138 0.27 -4.55 19.94
N ALA A 139 1.57 -4.42 20.20
CA ALA A 139 2.06 -3.93 21.48
C ALA A 139 3.52 -3.45 21.38
N PRO A 140 4.03 -2.71 22.38
CA PRO A 140 5.45 -2.51 22.57
C PRO A 140 6.20 -3.85 22.76
N PRO A 141 7.46 -3.98 22.31
CA PRO A 141 8.19 -5.25 22.33
C PRO A 141 8.28 -5.92 23.72
N GLU A 142 8.42 -5.12 24.79
CA GLU A 142 8.49 -5.56 26.18
C GLU A 142 7.21 -6.29 26.61
N ILE A 143 6.06 -5.79 26.15
CA ILE A 143 4.75 -6.36 26.44
C ILE A 143 4.59 -7.70 25.72
N ILE A 144 5.01 -7.77 24.46
CA ILE A 144 4.92 -9.01 23.69
C ILE A 144 5.79 -10.09 24.33
N GLU A 145 7.01 -9.77 24.73
CA GLU A 145 7.88 -10.71 25.44
C GLU A 145 7.23 -11.22 26.72
N THR A 146 6.79 -10.31 27.59
CA THR A 146 6.12 -10.66 28.85
C THR A 146 4.92 -11.59 28.59
N LEU A 147 4.10 -11.28 27.59
CA LEU A 147 2.94 -12.11 27.23
C LEU A 147 3.35 -13.49 26.74
N LEU A 148 4.36 -13.57 25.87
CA LEU A 148 4.86 -14.84 25.33
C LEU A 148 5.53 -15.70 26.41
N GLU A 149 6.19 -15.10 27.40
CA GLU A 149 6.70 -15.80 28.58
C GLU A 149 5.57 -16.40 29.42
N LEU A 150 4.45 -15.69 29.60
CA LEU A 150 3.31 -16.18 30.37
C LEU A 150 2.62 -17.39 29.72
N VAL A 151 2.70 -17.53 28.40
CA VAL A 151 2.13 -18.68 27.64
C VAL A 151 3.20 -19.68 27.21
N GLN A 152 4.41 -19.56 27.74
CA GLN A 152 5.52 -20.43 27.39
C GLN A 152 5.16 -21.90 27.69
N GLY A 153 5.40 -22.78 26.70
CA GLY A 153 5.07 -24.21 26.81
C GLY A 153 3.60 -24.56 26.52
N GLN A 154 2.72 -23.56 26.34
CA GLN A 154 1.29 -23.81 26.08
C GLN A 154 0.92 -23.72 24.60
N LEU A 155 1.73 -23.08 23.75
CA LEU A 155 1.44 -22.78 22.34
C LEU A 155 1.50 -23.99 21.37
N SER A 156 1.11 -25.18 21.82
CA SER A 156 1.22 -26.45 21.08
C SER A 156 0.45 -26.50 19.75
N ARG A 157 -0.61 -25.70 19.61
CA ARG A 157 -1.49 -25.63 18.42
C ARG A 157 -1.28 -24.39 17.56
N LEU A 158 -0.37 -23.49 17.95
CA LEU A 158 -0.21 -22.21 17.29
C LEU A 158 0.37 -22.44 15.89
N GLU A 159 -0.41 -22.12 14.85
CA GLU A 159 0.00 -22.24 13.45
C GLU A 159 0.38 -20.89 12.83
N SER A 160 -0.21 -19.79 13.32
CA SER A 160 0.01 -18.44 12.80
C SER A 160 0.31 -17.46 13.92
N LEU A 161 1.39 -16.69 13.78
CA LEU A 161 1.76 -15.60 14.69
C LEU A 161 1.93 -14.30 13.90
N LYS A 162 1.26 -13.23 14.33
CA LYS A 162 1.40 -11.89 13.79
C LYS A 162 1.79 -10.93 14.91
N LEU A 163 2.91 -10.25 14.78
CA LEU A 163 3.41 -9.26 15.73
C LEU A 163 3.43 -7.89 15.04
N MET A 164 2.71 -6.93 15.60
CA MET A 164 2.71 -5.53 15.19
C MET A 164 3.41 -4.74 16.29
N LEU A 165 4.68 -4.43 16.06
CA LEU A 165 5.54 -3.76 17.01
C LEU A 165 5.24 -2.28 17.01
N LEU A 166 4.80 -1.79 18.16
CA LEU A 166 4.59 -0.38 18.40
C LEU A 166 5.97 0.27 18.68
N ALA A 167 6.43 1.15 17.77
CA ALA A 167 7.70 1.88 17.89
C ALA A 167 7.59 2.99 18.95
N ASP A 168 8.35 2.86 20.03
CA ASP A 168 8.73 4.02 20.83
C ASP A 168 10.24 4.24 20.69
N ASP A 169 10.75 5.41 21.08
CA ASP A 169 12.18 5.69 21.28
C ASP A 169 12.76 4.87 22.46
N ALA A 170 12.24 3.66 22.66
CA ALA A 170 12.44 2.83 23.81
C ALA A 170 13.93 2.53 23.99
N PRO A 171 14.41 2.55 25.25
CA PRO A 171 15.79 2.27 25.59
C PRO A 171 16.21 0.88 25.09
N SER A 172 17.53 0.66 25.03
CA SER A 172 18.22 -0.54 24.51
C SER A 172 17.87 -1.85 25.25
N TYR A 173 16.62 -2.26 25.17
CA TYR A 173 16.15 -3.53 25.70
C TYR A 173 16.39 -4.63 24.65
N GLU A 174 16.72 -5.83 25.12
CA GLU A 174 17.01 -7.00 24.29
C GLU A 174 15.94 -8.08 24.50
N PRO A 175 14.76 -7.95 23.87
CA PRO A 175 13.73 -8.95 24.05
C PRO A 175 14.16 -10.32 23.55
N ARG A 176 13.84 -11.34 24.33
CA ARG A 176 13.94 -12.75 23.94
C ARG A 176 12.54 -13.29 23.80
N MET A 177 12.16 -13.65 22.57
CA MET A 177 10.87 -14.32 22.35
C MET A 177 11.06 -15.84 22.25
N PRO A 178 10.70 -16.61 23.29
CA PRO A 178 10.88 -18.06 23.30
C PRO A 178 9.74 -18.76 22.53
N LEU A 179 9.74 -18.65 21.20
CA LEU A 179 8.75 -19.31 20.33
C LEU A 179 9.08 -20.78 20.03
N ASN A 180 10.14 -21.31 20.64
CA ASN A 180 10.57 -22.72 20.52
C ASN A 180 9.52 -23.73 21.02
N ASN A 181 8.42 -23.28 21.64
CA ASN A 181 7.34 -24.12 22.16
C ASN A 181 6.10 -24.20 21.26
N ALA A 182 6.18 -23.67 20.03
CA ALA A 182 5.11 -23.71 19.05
C ALA A 182 5.47 -24.63 17.87
N PRO A 183 5.45 -25.97 18.04
CA PRO A 183 5.92 -26.92 17.03
C PRO A 183 5.05 -26.97 15.76
N MET A 184 3.84 -26.38 15.81
CA MET A 184 2.92 -26.29 14.67
C MET A 184 3.02 -24.95 13.96
N LEU A 185 3.93 -24.05 14.36
CA LEU A 185 4.03 -22.70 13.82
C LEU A 185 4.49 -22.73 12.37
N LYS A 186 3.61 -22.31 11.45
CA LYS A 186 3.85 -22.29 10.00
C LYS A 186 4.03 -20.87 9.47
N ASN A 187 3.25 -19.92 9.99
CA ASN A 187 3.18 -18.57 9.47
C ASN A 187 3.60 -17.58 10.54
N VAL A 188 4.62 -16.77 10.26
CA VAL A 188 5.06 -15.68 11.14
C VAL A 188 5.08 -14.39 10.35
N THR A 189 4.43 -13.36 10.87
CA THR A 189 4.44 -12.01 10.33
C THR A 189 4.87 -11.03 11.42
N ILE A 190 5.89 -10.23 11.16
CA ILE A 190 6.40 -9.22 12.09
C ILE A 190 6.41 -7.89 11.34
N LYS A 191 5.71 -6.89 11.87
CA LYS A 191 5.61 -5.56 11.29
C LYS A 191 5.84 -4.49 12.36
N GLY A 192 6.03 -3.25 11.92
CA GLY A 192 6.00 -2.09 12.81
C GLY A 192 7.37 -1.45 13.05
N GLY A 193 7.52 -0.92 14.27
CA GLY A 193 8.58 0.00 14.67
C GLY A 193 10.01 -0.51 14.56
N ILE A 194 10.95 0.43 14.48
CA ILE A 194 12.40 0.16 14.48
C ILE A 194 12.78 -0.54 15.78
N LEU A 195 13.10 -1.83 15.72
CA LEU A 195 13.65 -2.51 16.87
C LEU A 195 15.10 -2.11 17.13
N SER A 196 15.41 -1.88 18.41
CA SER A 196 16.76 -1.79 18.95
C SER A 196 17.66 -2.88 18.37
N ARG A 197 18.95 -2.56 18.16
CA ARG A 197 19.95 -3.37 17.42
C ARG A 197 20.07 -4.83 17.87
N ASP A 198 19.68 -5.12 19.10
CA ASP A 198 19.97 -6.40 19.76
C ASP A 198 18.76 -7.34 19.90
N TYR A 199 17.60 -6.97 19.34
CA TYR A 199 16.42 -7.84 19.34
C TYR A 199 16.67 -9.14 18.57
N ARG A 200 16.36 -10.30 19.20
CA ARG A 200 16.48 -11.63 18.58
C ARG A 200 15.21 -12.47 18.78
N LEU A 201 14.69 -12.98 17.66
CA LEU A 201 13.54 -13.84 17.62
C LEU A 201 13.99 -15.31 17.47
N SER A 202 13.85 -16.12 18.53
CA SER A 202 14.14 -17.55 18.44
C SER A 202 12.91 -18.30 17.93
N LEU A 203 12.92 -18.68 16.66
CA LEU A 203 11.88 -19.52 16.04
C LEU A 203 12.36 -20.97 15.91
N ASP A 204 11.45 -21.92 16.15
CA ASP A 204 11.62 -23.27 15.60
C ASP A 204 11.40 -23.21 14.09
N THR A 205 12.47 -23.48 13.35
CA THR A 205 12.52 -23.28 11.89
C THR A 205 12.00 -24.49 11.12
N ARG A 206 11.75 -25.62 11.80
CA ARG A 206 11.42 -26.91 11.16
C ARG A 206 10.00 -26.96 10.59
N SER A 207 9.05 -26.22 11.19
CA SER A 207 7.65 -26.17 10.75
C SER A 207 7.32 -24.93 9.93
N LEU A 208 8.21 -23.94 9.90
CA LEU A 208 7.93 -22.63 9.31
C LEU A 208 7.82 -22.73 7.78
N GLU A 209 6.68 -22.31 7.24
CA GLU A 209 6.36 -22.33 5.81
C GLU A 209 6.38 -20.92 5.20
N CYS A 210 5.94 -19.92 5.97
CA CYS A 210 5.90 -18.51 5.57
C CYS A 210 6.46 -17.60 6.66
N LEU A 211 7.37 -16.71 6.28
CA LEU A 211 7.90 -15.68 7.13
C LEU A 211 7.83 -14.31 6.44
N GLN A 212 7.18 -13.35 7.10
CA GLN A 212 7.17 -11.96 6.69
C GLN A 212 7.75 -11.11 7.82
N ASP A 213 8.79 -10.34 7.52
CA ASP A 213 9.51 -9.53 8.50
C ASP A 213 9.74 -8.13 7.92
N GLU A 214 8.88 -7.19 8.28
CA GLU A 214 8.94 -5.79 7.85
C GLU A 214 9.83 -4.92 8.75
N VAL A 215 10.39 -5.51 9.80
CA VAL A 215 11.24 -4.81 10.78
C VAL A 215 12.71 -5.20 10.64
N GLY A 216 13.01 -6.28 9.90
CA GLY A 216 14.34 -6.83 9.75
C GLY A 216 14.82 -7.66 10.95
N THR A 217 13.92 -8.14 11.81
CA THR A 217 14.22 -9.00 12.97
C THR A 217 14.79 -10.37 12.61
N PHE A 218 14.31 -10.95 11.54
CA PHE A 218 14.73 -12.25 11.03
C PHE A 218 16.22 -12.22 10.71
N THR A 219 16.66 -11.17 10.02
CA THR A 219 18.03 -11.03 9.55
C THR A 219 19.08 -11.09 10.66
N ARG A 220 18.72 -10.74 11.90
CA ARG A 220 19.61 -10.80 13.07
C ARG A 220 19.55 -12.14 13.82
N SER A 221 18.45 -12.85 13.65
CA SER A 221 18.16 -14.10 14.36
C SER A 221 18.68 -15.32 13.61
N ILE A 222 19.08 -15.16 12.34
CA ILE A 222 19.89 -16.13 11.61
C ILE A 222 21.33 -16.08 12.15
N THR A 223 21.52 -16.45 13.42
CA THR A 223 22.83 -16.93 13.82
C THR A 223 23.01 -18.29 13.13
N PRO A 224 24.10 -18.50 12.36
CA PRO A 224 24.41 -19.79 11.73
C PRO A 224 24.77 -20.79 12.82
N THR A 225 23.77 -21.28 13.53
CA THR A 225 23.94 -22.39 14.44
C THR A 225 23.83 -23.66 13.58
N PRO A 226 24.85 -24.53 13.57
CA PRO A 226 24.79 -25.79 12.83
C PRO A 226 23.50 -26.55 13.17
N GLY A 227 22.66 -26.81 12.16
CA GLY A 227 21.34 -27.46 12.33
C GLY A 227 20.12 -26.53 12.23
N PHE A 228 20.29 -25.24 11.94
CA PHE A 228 19.18 -24.39 11.50
C PHE A 228 18.78 -24.77 10.07
N GLU A 229 17.74 -25.60 9.95
CA GLU A 229 17.21 -26.05 8.67
C GLU A 229 15.79 -25.51 8.48
N PHE A 230 15.66 -24.42 7.72
CA PHE A 230 14.38 -23.95 7.16
C PHE A 230 13.92 -24.88 6.02
N SER A 231 13.77 -26.16 6.34
CA SER A 231 13.49 -27.22 5.38
C SER A 231 12.11 -27.11 4.73
N LYS A 232 11.18 -26.38 5.37
CA LYS A 232 9.80 -26.17 4.89
C LYS A 232 9.49 -24.74 4.47
N LEU A 233 10.43 -23.79 4.65
CA LEU A 233 10.16 -22.38 4.35
C LEU A 233 10.01 -22.20 2.85
N THR A 234 8.79 -21.93 2.40
CA THR A 234 8.43 -21.75 1.00
C THR A 234 8.32 -20.28 0.61
N HIS A 235 7.96 -19.41 1.56
CA HIS A 235 7.78 -17.98 1.34
C HIS A 235 8.57 -17.18 2.38
N LEU A 236 9.41 -16.28 1.89
CA LEU A 236 10.18 -15.34 2.71
C LEU A 236 9.99 -13.93 2.19
N GLU A 237 9.48 -13.05 3.04
CA GLU A 237 9.37 -11.62 2.79
C GLU A 237 10.14 -10.87 3.86
N ILE A 238 11.09 -10.04 3.43
CA ILE A 238 11.86 -9.17 4.31
C ILE A 238 11.71 -7.76 3.77
N LEU A 239 11.08 -6.88 4.52
CA LEU A 239 11.09 -5.45 4.26
C LEU A 239 11.91 -4.83 5.39
N SER A 240 12.99 -4.11 5.08
CA SER A 240 13.81 -3.53 6.12
C SER A 240 14.30 -2.15 5.72
N ASP A 241 13.86 -1.15 6.46
CA ASP A 241 14.27 0.25 6.29
C ASP A 241 15.62 0.51 6.98
N HIS A 242 15.96 -0.32 7.97
CA HIS A 242 17.11 -0.14 8.84
C HIS A 242 18.08 -1.30 8.66
N GLY A 243 19.15 -1.04 7.89
CA GLY A 243 20.12 -2.00 7.38
C GLY A 243 20.95 -2.76 8.41
N ILE A 244 20.29 -3.49 9.30
CA ILE A 244 20.89 -4.13 10.46
C ILE A 244 20.83 -5.64 10.28
N LEU A 245 21.44 -6.08 9.18
CA LEU A 245 22.08 -7.39 9.14
C LEU A 245 23.35 -7.25 10.01
N ALA A 246 23.24 -7.58 11.29
CA ALA A 246 24.37 -7.65 12.22
C ALA A 246 24.99 -9.07 12.27
N VAL A 247 24.68 -9.91 11.29
CA VAL A 247 25.43 -11.15 11.11
C VAL A 247 26.79 -10.76 10.56
N ASP A 248 27.85 -11.22 11.23
CA ASP A 248 29.19 -11.24 10.64
C ASP A 248 29.15 -12.26 9.51
N TRP A 249 28.77 -11.79 8.31
CA TRP A 249 28.84 -12.56 7.08
C TRP A 249 30.32 -12.77 6.76
N ASP A 250 30.92 -13.80 7.34
CA ASP A 250 32.20 -14.29 6.85
C ASP A 250 32.00 -14.94 5.47
N ASP A 251 33.07 -15.03 4.69
CA ASP A 251 33.02 -15.64 3.34
C ASP A 251 32.67 -17.13 3.36
N THR A 252 32.60 -17.75 4.55
CA THR A 252 32.22 -19.15 4.72
C THR A 252 30.72 -19.34 4.94
N PHE A 253 30.01 -18.28 5.31
CA PHE A 253 28.60 -18.32 5.59
C PHE A 253 27.80 -18.70 4.33
N ARG A 254 26.89 -19.67 4.47
CA ARG A 254 25.93 -20.05 3.43
C ARG A 254 24.56 -20.27 4.05
N LEU A 255 23.56 -19.54 3.57
CA LEU A 255 22.17 -19.76 3.95
C LEU A 255 21.51 -20.65 2.91
N THR A 256 21.20 -21.90 3.27
CA THR A 256 20.48 -22.81 2.38
C THR A 256 19.01 -22.86 2.78
N LEU A 257 18.13 -22.44 1.86
CA LEU A 257 16.69 -22.51 2.01
C LEU A 257 16.14 -23.47 0.92
N PRO A 258 16.18 -24.79 1.14
CA PRO A 258 16.00 -25.79 0.08
C PRO A 258 14.57 -25.82 -0.48
N ALA A 259 13.57 -25.42 0.31
CA ALA A 259 12.16 -25.39 -0.08
C ALA A 259 11.67 -24.00 -0.52
N LEU A 260 12.54 -22.98 -0.53
CA LEU A 260 12.12 -21.61 -0.78
C LEU A 260 11.70 -21.44 -2.24
N LYS A 261 10.44 -21.05 -2.44
CA LYS A 261 9.82 -20.79 -3.75
C LYS A 261 9.64 -19.31 -4.03
N SER A 262 9.37 -18.51 -3.00
CA SER A 262 9.12 -17.08 -3.15
C SER A 262 9.98 -16.28 -2.18
N LEU A 263 10.77 -15.35 -2.71
CA LEU A 263 11.54 -14.38 -1.95
C LEU A 263 11.13 -12.97 -2.35
N LYS A 264 10.66 -12.19 -1.38
CA LYS A 264 10.49 -10.73 -1.51
C LYS A 264 11.44 -10.04 -0.55
N TYR A 265 12.34 -9.23 -1.10
CA TYR A 265 13.40 -8.58 -0.37
C TYR A 265 13.39 -7.08 -0.69
N LYS A 266 12.99 -6.26 0.28
CA LYS A 266 12.98 -4.80 0.16
C LYS A 266 13.94 -4.18 1.17
N PHE A 267 14.83 -3.31 0.70
CA PHE A 267 15.88 -2.70 1.51
C PHE A 267 16.06 -1.23 1.13
N PHE A 268 15.93 -0.32 2.11
CA PHE A 268 15.95 1.12 1.83
C PHE A 268 17.23 1.83 2.30
N ASN A 269 18.27 1.07 2.65
CA ASN A 269 19.51 1.64 3.14
C ASN A 269 20.67 1.36 2.19
N VAL A 270 21.57 2.35 2.01
CA VAL A 270 22.70 2.31 1.06
C VAL A 270 23.84 1.41 1.54
N PHE A 271 23.75 0.85 2.74
CA PHE A 271 24.83 0.01 3.26
C PHE A 271 24.89 -1.34 2.53
N ASP A 272 26.11 -1.72 2.17
CA ASP A 272 26.52 -2.96 1.51
C ASP A 272 26.00 -4.26 2.15
N ARG A 273 25.40 -4.24 3.34
CA ARG A 273 25.01 -5.46 4.04
C ARG A 273 23.79 -6.14 3.44
N GLY A 274 22.85 -5.37 2.86
CA GLY A 274 21.65 -5.96 2.24
C GLY A 274 21.98 -6.94 1.12
N LYS A 275 23.08 -6.69 0.40
CA LYS A 275 23.54 -7.58 -0.68
C LYS A 275 24.04 -8.92 -0.19
N MET A 276 24.54 -9.00 1.04
CA MET A 276 25.12 -10.21 1.59
C MET A 276 24.09 -11.33 1.65
N LEU A 277 22.85 -11.05 2.07
CA LEU A 277 21.81 -12.08 2.10
C LEU A 277 21.63 -12.74 0.72
N LEU A 278 21.47 -11.95 -0.34
CA LEU A 278 21.33 -12.46 -1.70
C LEU A 278 22.62 -13.11 -2.23
N MET A 279 23.79 -12.63 -1.82
CA MET A 279 25.09 -13.21 -2.20
C MET A 279 25.37 -14.57 -1.55
N TYR A 280 24.84 -14.86 -0.37
CA TYR A 280 25.07 -16.14 0.32
C TYR A 280 23.85 -17.06 0.37
N LEU A 281 22.72 -16.62 -0.18
CA LEU A 281 21.52 -17.44 -0.29
C LEU A 281 21.70 -18.53 -1.35
N MET A 282 21.35 -19.76 -0.97
CA MET A 282 21.14 -20.92 -1.83
C MET A 282 19.67 -21.35 -1.73
N ALA A 283 18.91 -21.11 -2.80
CA ALA A 283 17.48 -21.44 -2.88
C ALA A 283 17.19 -22.15 -4.21
N PRO A 284 17.47 -23.47 -4.33
CA PRO A 284 17.41 -24.19 -5.60
C PRO A 284 16.00 -24.29 -6.21
N LEU A 285 14.95 -24.06 -5.43
CA LEU A 285 13.55 -24.09 -5.86
C LEU A 285 12.93 -22.69 -6.00
N LEU A 286 13.75 -21.62 -6.08
CA LEU A 286 13.24 -20.26 -6.12
C LEU A 286 12.55 -19.96 -7.47
N GLU A 287 11.23 -19.82 -7.42
CA GLU A 287 10.34 -19.56 -8.56
C GLU A 287 10.00 -18.07 -8.69
N HIS A 288 9.90 -17.35 -7.57
CA HIS A 288 9.53 -15.94 -7.51
C HIS A 288 10.56 -15.13 -6.74
N LEU A 289 11.11 -14.10 -7.36
CA LEU A 289 12.06 -13.18 -6.74
C LEU A 289 11.60 -11.74 -6.95
N ALA A 290 11.36 -11.02 -5.86
CA ALA A 290 11.10 -9.59 -5.86
C ALA A 290 12.17 -8.90 -5.03
N VAL A 291 13.03 -8.10 -5.65
CA VAL A 291 14.10 -7.37 -4.98
C VAL A 291 13.86 -5.88 -5.20
N SER A 292 13.85 -5.10 -4.12
CA SER A 292 13.83 -3.65 -4.21
C SER A 292 14.85 -3.06 -3.26
N THR A 293 15.87 -2.39 -3.77
CA THR A 293 17.06 -2.04 -2.98
C THR A 293 17.62 -0.68 -3.36
N SER A 294 17.52 0.32 -2.49
CA SER A 294 18.19 1.59 -2.73
C SER A 294 19.70 1.46 -2.56
N GLY A 295 20.51 1.94 -3.50
CA GLY A 295 21.97 1.98 -3.35
C GLY A 295 22.68 0.66 -3.60
N PHE A 296 22.09 -0.27 -4.34
CA PHE A 296 22.68 -1.59 -4.60
C PHE A 296 23.48 -1.56 -5.92
N PRO A 297 24.82 -1.42 -5.89
CA PRO A 297 25.59 -1.51 -7.11
C PRO A 297 25.50 -2.95 -7.66
N ASN A 298 25.04 -3.07 -8.90
CA ASN A 298 25.13 -4.28 -9.70
C ASN A 298 24.33 -5.50 -9.15
N ILE A 299 23.01 -5.36 -9.04
CA ILE A 299 22.09 -6.49 -8.79
C ILE A 299 22.25 -7.62 -9.83
N ALA A 300 22.67 -7.29 -11.05
CA ALA A 300 22.88 -8.27 -12.11
C ALA A 300 23.94 -9.30 -11.72
N THR A 301 25.09 -8.87 -11.19
CA THR A 301 26.12 -9.77 -10.67
C THR A 301 25.61 -10.63 -9.53
N VAL A 302 24.75 -10.10 -8.66
CA VAL A 302 24.16 -10.90 -7.57
C VAL A 302 23.22 -11.97 -8.10
N LEU A 303 22.34 -11.64 -9.05
CA LEU A 303 21.43 -12.60 -9.68
C LEU A 303 22.18 -13.69 -10.45
N ILE A 304 23.21 -13.31 -11.22
CA ILE A 304 24.10 -14.24 -11.93
C ILE A 304 24.78 -15.18 -10.93
N SER A 305 25.37 -14.63 -9.87
CA SER A 305 26.04 -15.44 -8.85
C SER A 305 25.05 -16.36 -8.11
N MET A 306 23.82 -15.89 -7.82
CA MET A 306 22.76 -16.74 -7.25
C MET A 306 22.47 -17.95 -8.12
N ASN A 307 22.39 -17.77 -9.44
CA ASN A 307 22.14 -18.85 -10.39
C ASN A 307 23.32 -19.82 -10.49
N GLU A 308 24.56 -19.31 -10.60
CA GLU A 308 25.78 -20.12 -10.69
C GLU A 308 26.01 -21.00 -9.46
N ARG A 309 25.58 -20.56 -8.27
CA ARG A 309 25.68 -21.35 -7.03
C ARG A 309 24.71 -22.53 -7.01
N THR A 310 23.69 -22.54 -7.85
CA THR A 310 22.76 -23.66 -8.00
C THR A 310 23.16 -24.53 -9.19
N SER A 311 23.56 -25.78 -8.94
CA SER A 311 24.07 -26.67 -10.00
C SER A 311 23.08 -26.93 -11.14
N SER A 312 21.78 -26.80 -10.88
CA SER A 312 20.70 -26.96 -11.85
C SER A 312 20.24 -25.66 -12.53
N GLY A 313 20.78 -24.51 -12.11
CA GLY A 313 20.15 -23.21 -12.34
C GLY A 313 18.90 -23.00 -11.48
N LEU A 314 18.47 -21.74 -11.35
CA LEU A 314 17.26 -21.35 -10.64
C LEU A 314 16.03 -21.46 -11.57
N PRO A 315 14.93 -22.10 -11.13
CA PRO A 315 13.70 -22.21 -11.90
C PRO A 315 12.87 -20.92 -11.84
N LEU A 316 13.51 -19.77 -12.05
CA LEU A 316 12.89 -18.46 -11.83
C LEU A 316 11.82 -18.17 -12.90
N THR A 317 10.57 -18.05 -12.47
CA THR A 317 9.40 -17.75 -13.33
C THR A 317 8.93 -16.30 -13.20
N SER A 318 9.22 -15.64 -12.07
CA SER A 318 8.84 -14.24 -11.83
C SER A 318 10.01 -13.47 -11.22
N LEU A 319 10.36 -12.34 -11.83
CA LEU A 319 11.42 -11.44 -11.38
C LEU A 319 10.86 -10.02 -11.28
N HIS A 320 10.88 -9.44 -10.09
CA HIS A 320 10.56 -8.04 -9.84
C HIS A 320 11.80 -7.32 -9.32
N ILE A 321 12.17 -6.21 -9.96
CA ILE A 321 13.32 -5.37 -9.63
C ILE A 321 12.82 -3.94 -9.39
N GLY A 322 12.71 -3.54 -8.11
CA GLY A 322 12.19 -2.23 -7.71
C GLY A 322 13.27 -1.27 -7.19
N ASP A 323 13.06 0.04 -7.37
CA ASP A 323 13.82 1.16 -6.81
C ASP A 323 15.32 0.90 -6.51
N ILE A 324 16.12 0.65 -7.57
CA ILE A 324 17.58 0.50 -7.45
C ILE A 324 18.30 1.79 -7.82
N SER A 325 18.35 2.73 -6.88
CA SER A 325 19.27 3.86 -7.00
C SER A 325 20.71 3.34 -7.09
N GLY A 326 21.48 3.73 -8.11
CA GLY A 326 22.88 3.32 -8.27
C GLY A 326 23.22 2.51 -9.52
N PHE A 327 22.26 2.22 -10.39
CA PHE A 327 22.56 1.67 -11.71
C PHE A 327 23.34 2.68 -12.56
N SER A 328 24.51 2.26 -13.02
CA SER A 328 25.26 2.93 -14.07
C SER A 328 24.73 2.52 -15.45
N SER A 329 25.01 3.30 -16.49
CA SER A 329 24.74 2.91 -17.89
C SER A 329 25.40 1.58 -18.26
N ASP A 330 26.48 1.24 -17.58
CA ASP A 330 27.35 0.10 -17.87
C ASP A 330 26.73 -1.23 -17.38
N ASP A 331 25.71 -1.16 -16.53
CA ASP A 331 24.99 -2.34 -16.01
C ASP A 331 24.01 -2.98 -17.04
N SER A 332 23.89 -2.38 -18.23
CA SER A 332 23.07 -2.90 -19.33
C SER A 332 23.52 -4.30 -19.78
N GLU A 333 24.83 -4.51 -19.95
CA GLU A 333 25.41 -5.81 -20.30
C GLU A 333 25.12 -6.86 -19.22
N GLY A 334 25.23 -6.47 -17.94
CA GLY A 334 24.93 -7.35 -16.80
C GLY A 334 23.47 -7.82 -16.82
N MET A 335 22.52 -6.93 -17.07
CA MET A 335 21.11 -7.31 -17.15
C MET A 335 20.78 -8.17 -18.36
N GLU A 336 21.45 -7.96 -19.50
CA GLU A 336 21.33 -8.89 -20.64
C GLU A 336 21.79 -10.30 -20.25
N MET A 337 22.91 -10.41 -19.52
CA MET A 337 23.40 -11.69 -18.99
C MET A 337 22.40 -12.33 -18.01
N VAL A 338 21.76 -11.55 -17.14
CA VAL A 338 20.69 -12.03 -16.26
C VAL A 338 19.55 -12.65 -17.07
N LEU A 339 19.02 -11.93 -18.05
CA LEU A 339 17.89 -12.43 -18.87
C LEU A 339 18.26 -13.70 -19.64
N ARG A 340 19.51 -13.84 -20.07
CA ARG A 340 20.04 -15.07 -20.70
C ARG A 340 20.08 -16.27 -19.75
N GLN A 341 20.33 -16.03 -18.46
CA GLN A 341 20.43 -17.08 -17.45
C GLN A 341 19.07 -17.60 -16.96
N PHE A 342 17.98 -16.84 -17.19
CA PHE A 342 16.63 -17.21 -16.74
C PHE A 342 15.66 -17.39 -17.93
N PRO A 343 15.85 -18.41 -18.78
CA PRO A 343 15.02 -18.62 -19.98
C PRO A 343 13.57 -19.00 -19.69
N ASP A 344 13.29 -19.47 -18.47
CA ASP A 344 11.94 -19.85 -18.03
C ASP A 344 11.13 -18.68 -17.44
N LEU A 345 11.68 -17.46 -17.45
CA LEU A 345 11.03 -16.27 -16.91
C LEU A 345 9.71 -15.97 -17.64
N GLU A 346 8.61 -15.93 -16.89
CA GLU A 346 7.26 -15.64 -17.38
C GLU A 346 6.81 -14.21 -17.05
N THR A 347 7.21 -13.68 -15.91
CA THR A 347 6.87 -12.32 -15.46
C THR A 347 8.13 -11.53 -15.14
N LEU A 348 8.27 -10.36 -15.75
CA LEU A 348 9.33 -9.40 -15.45
C LEU A 348 8.70 -8.06 -15.07
N GLU A 349 8.94 -7.60 -13.86
CA GLU A 349 8.52 -6.28 -13.39
C GLU A 349 9.74 -5.45 -13.00
N VAL A 350 9.82 -4.21 -13.46
CA VAL A 350 11.00 -3.38 -13.27
C VAL A 350 10.59 -1.93 -13.04
N ASP A 351 11.15 -1.29 -12.02
CA ASP A 351 11.08 0.16 -11.87
C ASP A 351 12.01 0.86 -12.91
N VAL A 352 11.54 1.96 -13.48
CA VAL A 352 12.01 2.57 -14.74
C VAL A 352 13.12 3.59 -14.52
N HIS A 353 13.52 3.83 -13.26
CA HIS A 353 14.76 4.55 -12.98
C HIS A 353 16.00 3.85 -13.58
N HIS A 354 15.87 2.62 -14.10
CA HIS A 354 16.92 1.85 -14.76
C HIS A 354 16.97 2.08 -16.28
N GLN A 355 17.55 3.22 -16.70
CA GLN A 355 17.88 3.43 -18.11
C GLN A 355 18.75 2.30 -18.66
N GLY A 356 19.67 1.74 -17.86
CA GLY A 356 20.52 0.61 -18.28
C GLY A 356 19.74 -0.64 -18.69
N LEU A 357 18.67 -1.00 -17.98
CA LEU A 357 17.85 -2.15 -18.36
C LEU A 357 16.99 -1.86 -19.60
N ILE A 358 16.42 -0.67 -19.68
CA ILE A 358 15.63 -0.26 -20.84
C ILE A 358 16.53 -0.21 -22.07
N SER A 359 17.75 0.30 -21.93
CA SER A 359 18.79 0.25 -22.95
C SER A 359 19.19 -1.20 -23.25
N ALA A 360 19.41 -2.07 -22.27
CA ALA A 360 19.73 -3.48 -22.54
C ALA A 360 18.62 -4.22 -23.31
N LEU A 361 17.37 -3.99 -22.90
CA LEU A 361 16.20 -4.47 -23.63
C LEU A 361 16.23 -3.86 -25.03
N SER A 362 16.37 -2.53 -25.18
CA SER A 362 16.45 -1.82 -26.46
C SER A 362 17.59 -2.28 -27.36
N ASP A 363 18.79 -2.50 -26.83
CA ASP A 363 20.01 -2.81 -27.55
C ASP A 363 20.01 -4.28 -27.99
N SER A 364 19.47 -5.17 -27.15
CA SER A 364 19.19 -6.55 -27.58
C SER A 364 18.25 -6.59 -28.80
N ILE A 365 17.38 -5.58 -28.94
CA ILE A 365 16.43 -5.43 -30.04
C ILE A 365 17.04 -4.72 -31.24
N GLN A 366 17.87 -3.69 -31.05
CA GLN A 366 18.39 -2.87 -32.15
C GLN A 366 19.67 -3.44 -32.78
N GLY A 367 20.37 -4.35 -32.10
CA GLY A 367 21.55 -4.99 -32.64
C GLY A 367 21.28 -5.71 -33.98
N PRO A 368 22.30 -5.92 -34.83
CA PRO A 368 22.15 -6.65 -36.10
C PRO A 368 21.65 -8.11 -35.91
N ASN A 369 21.63 -8.59 -34.67
CA ASN A 369 21.04 -9.86 -34.24
C ASN A 369 19.62 -9.72 -33.64
N SER A 370 18.90 -8.62 -33.90
CA SER A 370 17.58 -8.24 -33.35
C SER A 370 16.52 -9.34 -33.29
N ARG A 371 16.57 -10.31 -34.22
CA ARG A 371 15.71 -11.50 -34.18
C ARG A 371 15.93 -12.39 -32.95
N GLN A 372 16.98 -12.17 -32.17
CA GLN A 372 17.35 -12.97 -31.00
C GLN A 372 17.06 -12.27 -29.65
N ALA A 373 16.57 -11.03 -29.61
CA ALA A 373 16.31 -10.32 -28.35
C ALA A 373 15.40 -11.12 -27.39
N PHE A 374 14.31 -11.70 -27.92
CA PHE A 374 13.40 -12.57 -27.18
C PHE A 374 13.85 -14.03 -27.08
N SER A 375 14.99 -14.38 -27.66
CA SER A 375 15.55 -15.71 -27.46
C SER A 375 16.01 -15.92 -26.02
N PHE A 376 16.29 -14.85 -25.29
CA PHE A 376 16.76 -14.90 -23.90
C PHE A 376 15.62 -15.24 -22.94
N VAL A 377 14.43 -14.65 -23.13
CA VAL A 377 13.23 -14.91 -22.32
C VAL A 377 12.06 -15.39 -23.21
N PRO A 378 12.18 -16.60 -23.79
CA PRO A 378 11.18 -17.12 -24.72
C PRO A 378 9.82 -17.31 -24.05
N ARG A 379 9.76 -17.50 -22.73
CA ARG A 379 8.52 -17.72 -21.97
C ARG A 379 7.88 -16.46 -21.39
N LEU A 380 8.44 -15.27 -21.62
CA LEU A 380 7.89 -14.04 -21.05
C LEU A 380 6.44 -13.81 -21.51
N LYS A 381 5.53 -13.75 -20.55
CA LYS A 381 4.09 -13.49 -20.72
C LYS A 381 3.72 -12.11 -20.24
N LYS A 382 4.39 -11.58 -19.20
CA LYS A 382 4.08 -10.29 -18.61
C LYS A 382 5.34 -9.44 -18.45
N LEU A 383 5.30 -8.22 -18.97
CA LEU A 383 6.31 -7.19 -18.76
C LEU A 383 5.65 -5.97 -18.14
N THR A 384 6.08 -5.62 -16.93
CA THR A 384 5.60 -4.43 -16.22
C THR A 384 6.77 -3.46 -16.04
N LEU A 385 6.60 -2.23 -16.51
CA LEU A 385 7.57 -1.14 -16.32
C LEU A 385 6.91 -0.07 -15.43
N ARG A 386 7.45 0.16 -14.22
CA ARG A 386 6.87 1.05 -13.20
C ARG A 386 7.73 2.28 -12.93
N ASN A 387 7.17 3.35 -12.38
CA ASN A 387 7.93 4.42 -11.70
C ASN A 387 9.17 4.94 -12.47
N GLY A 388 9.01 5.54 -13.63
CA GLY A 388 10.15 6.29 -14.14
C GLY A 388 9.92 7.11 -15.37
N ASN A 389 10.92 7.98 -15.57
CA ASN A 389 11.07 8.84 -16.73
C ASN A 389 11.50 7.99 -17.93
N LEU A 390 10.63 7.08 -18.35
CA LEU A 390 10.68 6.53 -19.69
C LEU A 390 10.49 7.72 -20.63
N ASP A 391 11.57 8.14 -21.27
CA ASP A 391 11.40 9.04 -22.40
C ASP A 391 10.52 8.35 -23.46
N TYR A 392 9.88 9.19 -24.28
CA TYR A 392 8.96 8.71 -25.30
C TYR A 392 9.61 7.72 -26.27
N VAL A 393 10.91 7.87 -26.55
CA VAL A 393 11.65 7.04 -27.51
C VAL A 393 11.79 5.62 -26.98
N ASN A 394 12.13 5.48 -25.70
CA ASN A 394 12.26 4.21 -25.02
C ASN A 394 10.90 3.51 -24.84
N ALA A 395 9.85 4.25 -24.44
CA ALA A 395 8.50 3.69 -24.34
C ALA A 395 7.99 3.17 -25.69
N ALA A 396 8.19 3.95 -26.76
CA ALA A 396 7.84 3.53 -28.12
C ALA A 396 8.63 2.30 -28.58
N SER A 397 9.91 2.20 -28.21
CA SER A 397 10.77 1.06 -28.53
C SER A 397 10.29 -0.23 -27.85
N VAL A 398 9.93 -0.16 -26.56
CA VAL A 398 9.35 -1.29 -25.82
C VAL A 398 7.99 -1.70 -26.40
N ALA A 399 7.12 -0.73 -26.68
CA ALA A 399 5.80 -1.01 -27.26
C ALA A 399 5.90 -1.65 -28.65
N LYS A 400 6.84 -1.18 -29.48
CA LYS A 400 7.14 -1.78 -30.79
C LYS A 400 7.60 -3.22 -30.65
N LEU A 401 8.45 -3.51 -29.66
CA LEU A 401 8.92 -4.87 -29.37
C LEU A 401 7.75 -5.81 -29.02
N VAL A 402 6.86 -5.39 -28.13
CA VAL A 402 5.71 -6.22 -27.74
C VAL A 402 4.82 -6.51 -28.95
N LYS A 403 4.62 -5.51 -29.81
CA LYS A 403 3.90 -5.69 -31.06
C LYS A 403 4.58 -6.71 -31.98
N GLU A 404 5.89 -6.60 -32.21
CA GLU A 404 6.64 -7.54 -33.06
C GLU A 404 6.58 -8.99 -32.54
N ARG A 405 6.61 -9.19 -31.22
CA ARG A 405 6.43 -10.53 -30.60
C ARG A 405 5.04 -11.11 -30.88
N CYS A 406 4.01 -10.30 -30.71
CA CYS A 406 2.62 -10.69 -31.00
C CYS A 406 2.40 -10.98 -32.50
N GLU A 407 3.11 -10.29 -33.39
CA GLU A 407 3.00 -10.51 -34.84
C GLU A 407 3.78 -11.76 -35.31
N CYS A 408 4.95 -12.04 -34.72
CA CYS A 408 5.74 -13.23 -35.05
C CYS A 408 5.02 -14.54 -34.71
N SER A 409 4.19 -14.56 -33.66
CA SER A 409 3.38 -15.73 -33.31
C SER A 409 2.21 -15.96 -34.27
N ALA A 410 1.83 -14.97 -35.06
CA ALA A 410 0.68 -15.02 -35.98
C ALA A 410 1.02 -15.51 -37.40
N VAL A 411 2.31 -15.74 -37.73
CA VAL A 411 2.73 -16.12 -39.10
C VAL A 411 2.22 -17.52 -39.47
N PRO A 412 1.32 -17.66 -40.47
CA PRO A 412 0.76 -18.94 -40.88
C PRO A 412 1.83 -19.77 -41.60
N GLY A 413 2.40 -20.76 -40.90
CA GLY A 413 3.47 -21.62 -41.45
C GLY A 413 4.40 -22.21 -40.40
N CYS A 414 4.44 -21.64 -39.19
CA CYS A 414 5.11 -22.26 -38.04
C CYS A 414 4.30 -23.50 -37.60
N ALA A 415 4.85 -24.69 -37.80
CA ALA A 415 4.19 -25.99 -37.64
C ALA A 415 3.88 -26.42 -36.17
N ARG A 416 3.49 -25.50 -35.29
CA ARG A 416 3.03 -25.79 -33.92
C ARG A 416 1.55 -25.40 -33.76
N LYS A 417 0.66 -26.18 -34.38
CA LYS A 417 -0.80 -25.94 -34.39
C LYS A 417 -1.52 -26.17 -33.03
N ASN A 418 -0.82 -26.51 -31.95
CA ASN A 418 -1.44 -26.84 -30.65
C ASN A 418 -1.01 -25.94 -29.48
N GLN A 419 -0.27 -24.84 -29.70
CA GLN A 419 -0.02 -23.89 -28.62
C GLN A 419 -1.20 -22.91 -28.51
N THR A 420 -1.94 -23.02 -27.41
CA THR A 420 -2.88 -21.99 -26.95
C THR A 420 -2.21 -20.62 -27.08
N SER A 421 -2.86 -19.69 -27.77
CA SER A 421 -2.42 -18.28 -27.90
C SER A 421 -2.14 -17.71 -26.50
N SER A 422 -0.90 -17.76 -26.05
CA SER A 422 -0.49 -17.18 -24.77
C SER A 422 -0.54 -15.67 -24.93
N MET A 423 -1.49 -15.05 -24.24
CA MET A 423 -1.65 -13.59 -24.22
C MET A 423 -0.40 -12.97 -23.58
N PHE A 424 0.25 -12.05 -24.28
CA PHE A 424 1.31 -11.23 -23.73
C PHE A 424 0.71 -9.97 -23.12
N GLU A 425 1.05 -9.66 -21.88
CA GLU A 425 0.60 -8.48 -21.12
C GLU A 425 1.77 -7.48 -21.01
N LEU A 426 1.57 -6.26 -21.50
CA LEU A 426 2.47 -5.13 -21.28
C LEU A 426 1.76 -4.07 -20.44
N SER A 427 2.34 -3.77 -19.28
CA SER A 427 1.84 -2.73 -18.37
C SER A 427 2.92 -1.69 -18.17
N ILE A 428 2.64 -0.44 -18.56
CA ILE A 428 3.56 0.69 -18.35
C ILE A 428 2.89 1.67 -17.39
N HIS A 429 3.45 1.82 -16.20
CA HIS A 429 3.01 2.79 -15.21
C HIS A 429 3.97 3.98 -15.24
N VAL A 430 3.48 5.11 -15.74
CA VAL A 430 4.27 6.35 -15.83
C VAL A 430 3.89 7.24 -14.66
N ASN A 431 4.82 7.42 -13.72
CA ASN A 431 4.68 8.45 -12.71
C ASN A 431 5.07 9.79 -13.33
N GLY A 432 4.11 10.72 -13.40
CA GLY A 432 4.39 12.10 -13.78
C GLY A 432 5.10 12.80 -12.63
N TYR A 433 6.44 12.75 -12.58
CA TYR A 433 7.21 13.58 -11.66
C TYR A 433 7.18 15.04 -12.15
N TYR A 434 6.31 15.85 -11.55
CA TYR A 434 6.53 17.29 -11.54
C TYR A 434 7.72 17.58 -10.64
N ARG A 435 8.73 18.25 -11.18
CA ARG A 435 9.95 18.62 -10.45
C ARG A 435 9.63 19.75 -9.46
N GLU A 436 9.00 19.43 -8.34
CA GLU A 436 8.91 20.33 -7.19
C GLU A 436 10.22 20.25 -6.39
N THR A 437 10.73 21.42 -5.99
CA THR A 437 11.82 21.58 -5.03
C THR A 437 11.50 20.88 -3.70
N PRO A 438 12.51 20.44 -2.91
CA PRO A 438 12.34 19.44 -1.87
C PRO A 438 11.43 19.92 -0.74
N GLY A 439 10.27 19.29 -0.61
CA GLY A 439 9.33 19.46 0.48
C GLY A 439 7.90 19.21 0.02
N PHE A 440 7.28 18.17 0.57
CA PHE A 440 5.88 17.77 0.42
C PHE A 440 5.55 16.89 -0.80
N GLY A 441 5.25 15.62 -0.52
CA GLY A 441 4.79 14.64 -1.49
C GLY A 441 3.28 14.49 -1.47
N ASN A 442 2.68 14.46 -2.66
CA ASN A 442 1.48 13.69 -2.98
C ASN A 442 1.58 13.31 -4.47
N GLU A 443 1.86 12.03 -4.74
CA GLU A 443 2.03 11.49 -6.08
C GLU A 443 0.67 11.27 -6.76
N THR A 444 0.53 11.67 -8.03
CA THR A 444 -0.64 11.33 -8.87
C THR A 444 -0.23 10.22 -9.84
N MET A 445 -0.80 9.02 -9.69
CA MET A 445 -0.49 7.86 -10.53
C MET A 445 -1.37 7.86 -11.80
N PHE A 446 -0.77 7.67 -12.97
CA PHE A 446 -1.49 7.40 -14.23
C PHE A 446 -1.20 5.96 -14.67
N GLU A 447 -2.24 5.13 -14.75
CA GLU A 447 -2.14 3.77 -15.28
C GLU A 447 -2.47 3.77 -16.78
N VAL A 448 -1.55 3.26 -17.61
CA VAL A 448 -1.80 2.99 -19.03
C VAL A 448 -1.67 1.48 -19.26
N CYS A 449 -2.78 0.76 -19.14
CA CYS A 449 -2.85 -0.64 -19.53
C CYS A 449 -2.95 -0.76 -21.05
N LEU A 450 -1.86 -1.15 -21.72
CA LEU A 450 -1.92 -1.52 -23.14
C LEU A 450 -2.30 -2.99 -23.27
N GLY A 451 -3.60 -3.29 -23.10
CA GLY A 451 -4.17 -4.55 -23.52
C GLY A 451 -4.19 -4.61 -25.05
N VAL A 452 -3.20 -5.24 -25.68
CA VAL A 452 -3.16 -5.35 -27.15
C VAL A 452 -4.26 -6.30 -27.63
N ARG A 453 -5.45 -5.75 -27.92
CA ARG A 453 -6.41 -6.31 -28.88
C ARG A 453 -6.37 -5.46 -30.15
N PRO A 454 -6.53 -6.07 -31.35
CA PRO A 454 -6.35 -5.34 -32.60
C PRO A 454 -7.54 -4.41 -32.88
N THR A 455 -7.52 -3.17 -32.39
CA THR A 455 -8.41 -2.07 -32.84
C THR A 455 -7.75 -0.69 -32.75
N LYS A 456 -8.08 0.19 -33.70
CA LYS A 456 -7.51 1.52 -33.98
C LYS A 456 -7.54 2.49 -32.78
N LEU A 457 -6.48 3.32 -32.65
CA LEU A 457 -6.38 4.48 -31.75
C LEU A 457 -7.09 5.73 -32.34
N GLU A 458 -7.78 6.51 -31.49
CA GLU A 458 -8.63 7.68 -31.82
C GLU A 458 -8.05 9.05 -31.35
N PRO A 459 -8.59 10.22 -31.81
CA PRO A 459 -7.90 11.54 -31.85
C PRO A 459 -7.97 12.47 -30.61
N TRP A 460 -8.74 12.15 -29.58
CA TRP A 460 -8.91 12.89 -28.30
C TRP A 460 -7.64 13.21 -27.46
N TYR A 461 -6.44 12.89 -27.93
CA TYR A 461 -5.19 12.95 -27.15
C TYR A 461 -4.55 14.35 -27.09
N ASP A 462 -4.85 15.25 -28.04
CA ASP A 462 -4.23 16.58 -28.11
C ASP A 462 -4.88 17.63 -27.17
N GLU A 463 -6.16 17.49 -26.85
CA GLU A 463 -6.92 18.49 -26.06
C GLU A 463 -6.56 18.46 -24.57
N LYS A 464 -6.31 17.26 -24.02
CA LYS A 464 -5.86 17.06 -22.64
C LYS A 464 -4.45 17.61 -22.39
N ARG A 465 -3.60 17.64 -23.43
CA ARG A 465 -2.22 18.16 -23.38
C ARG A 465 -2.18 19.68 -23.21
N VAL A 466 -3.11 20.39 -23.84
CA VAL A 466 -3.19 21.86 -23.78
C VAL A 466 -3.68 22.32 -22.40
N LEU A 467 -4.67 21.62 -21.83
CA LEU A 467 -5.21 21.90 -20.50
C LEU A 467 -4.16 21.70 -19.38
N GLN A 468 -3.31 20.68 -19.51
CA GLN A 468 -2.24 20.43 -18.54
C GLN A 468 -1.15 21.51 -18.55
N SER A 469 -0.80 22.04 -19.73
CA SER A 469 0.18 23.12 -19.86
C SER A 469 -0.32 24.43 -19.26
N ALA A 470 -1.58 24.79 -19.51
CA ALA A 470 -2.20 26.01 -18.96
C ALA A 470 -2.34 25.94 -17.42
N TYR A 471 -2.67 24.76 -16.88
CA TYR A 471 -2.74 24.53 -15.43
C TYR A 471 -1.38 24.65 -14.74
N ALA A 472 -0.31 24.14 -15.36
CA ALA A 472 1.04 24.22 -14.83
C ALA A 472 1.55 25.67 -14.76
N GLU A 473 1.31 26.46 -15.82
CA GLU A 473 1.72 27.87 -15.90
C GLU A 473 1.01 28.71 -14.83
N ALA A 474 -0.30 28.51 -14.64
CA ALA A 474 -1.08 29.17 -13.60
C ALA A 474 -0.61 28.78 -12.18
N THR A 475 -0.34 27.50 -11.93
CA THR A 475 0.13 27.00 -10.64
C THR A 475 1.49 27.59 -10.26
N GLN A 476 2.41 27.70 -11.23
CA GLN A 476 3.73 28.28 -11.03
C GLN A 476 3.64 29.77 -10.69
N SER A 477 2.78 30.55 -11.37
CA SER A 477 2.58 31.97 -11.05
C SER A 477 1.99 32.20 -9.66
N ILE A 478 1.04 31.36 -9.23
CA ILE A 478 0.46 31.42 -7.88
C ILE A 478 1.53 31.14 -6.81
N TYR A 479 2.43 30.19 -7.07
CA TYR A 479 3.50 29.85 -6.14
C TYR A 479 4.56 30.96 -6.03
N ILE A 480 4.91 31.60 -7.15
CA ILE A 480 5.81 32.76 -7.17
C ILE A 480 5.19 33.94 -6.39
N ALA A 481 3.89 34.20 -6.57
CA ALA A 481 3.18 35.23 -5.82
C ALA A 481 3.13 34.92 -4.31
N GLY A 482 2.92 33.66 -3.94
CA GLY A 482 2.96 33.21 -2.54
C GLY A 482 4.35 33.30 -1.91
N PHE A 483 5.41 33.02 -2.67
CA PHE A 483 6.80 33.14 -2.22
C PHE A 483 7.22 34.60 -2.03
N LEU A 484 6.84 35.49 -2.96
CA LEU A 484 7.06 36.93 -2.83
C LEU A 484 6.30 37.49 -1.62
N ALA A 485 5.08 37.00 -1.32
CA ALA A 485 4.36 37.42 -0.11
C ALA A 485 4.99 36.95 1.22
N HIS A 486 6.02 36.08 1.17
CA HIS A 486 6.72 35.56 2.34
C HIS A 486 7.99 36.37 2.70
N ASP A 487 8.41 37.28 1.82
CA ASP A 487 9.57 38.16 2.03
C ASP A 487 9.16 39.39 2.86
N ASP A 488 9.76 39.56 4.05
CA ASP A 488 9.35 40.55 5.06
C ASP A 488 9.58 42.02 4.63
N ASP A 489 10.24 42.25 3.48
CA ASP A 489 10.64 43.57 2.98
C ASP A 489 9.72 44.16 1.88
N LEU A 490 8.67 43.45 1.45
CA LEU A 490 7.75 43.95 0.41
C LEU A 490 6.59 44.75 1.01
N ASP A 491 6.38 45.97 0.49
CA ASP A 491 5.28 46.83 0.93
C ASP A 491 3.92 46.36 0.36
N GLU A 492 2.84 46.67 1.07
CA GLU A 492 1.43 46.32 0.78
C GLU A 492 1.02 46.53 -0.70
N GLN A 493 1.59 47.53 -1.37
CA GLN A 493 1.35 47.88 -2.76
C GLN A 493 1.93 46.86 -3.75
N GLN A 494 3.05 46.21 -3.41
CA GLN A 494 3.73 45.23 -4.26
C GLN A 494 3.06 43.86 -4.23
N SER A 495 2.61 43.41 -3.05
CA SER A 495 1.81 42.18 -2.89
C SER A 495 0.44 42.30 -3.57
N SER A 496 -0.18 43.50 -3.53
CA SER A 496 -1.42 43.78 -4.26
C SER A 496 -1.23 43.76 -5.78
N SER A 497 -0.09 44.23 -6.29
CA SER A 497 0.25 44.19 -7.72
C SER A 497 0.44 42.76 -8.21
N ALA A 498 1.23 41.95 -7.50
CA ALA A 498 1.48 40.54 -7.88
C ALA A 498 0.20 39.71 -7.95
N TYR A 499 -0.74 39.97 -7.04
CA TYR A 499 -2.06 39.33 -7.05
C TYR A 499 -2.90 39.72 -8.29
N LYS A 500 -2.93 41.02 -8.64
CA LYS A 500 -3.62 41.50 -9.84
C LYS A 500 -3.00 40.97 -11.13
N ASP A 501 -1.67 40.88 -11.19
CA ASP A 501 -0.94 40.35 -12.35
C ASP A 501 -1.23 38.86 -12.57
N THR A 502 -1.38 38.10 -11.48
CA THR A 502 -1.74 36.68 -11.52
C THR A 502 -3.18 36.46 -11.99
N LEU A 503 -4.14 37.25 -11.48
CA LEU A 503 -5.53 37.23 -11.97
C LEU A 503 -5.63 37.60 -13.45
N GLY A 504 -4.92 38.65 -13.88
CA GLY A 504 -4.88 39.04 -15.29
C GLY A 504 -4.23 38.00 -16.21
N LEU A 505 -3.30 37.18 -15.70
CA LEU A 505 -2.75 36.05 -16.45
C LEU A 505 -3.79 34.93 -16.64
N ILE A 506 -4.54 34.60 -15.58
CA ILE A 506 -5.61 33.60 -15.62
C ILE A 506 -6.71 34.00 -16.60
N GLU A 507 -7.12 35.28 -16.58
CA GLU A 507 -8.11 35.83 -17.52
C GLU A 507 -7.63 35.76 -18.97
N ARG A 508 -6.35 36.12 -19.25
CA ARG A 508 -5.78 36.02 -20.61
C ARG A 508 -5.66 34.58 -21.11
N VAL A 509 -5.34 33.65 -20.22
CA VAL A 509 -5.32 32.21 -20.54
C VAL A 509 -6.74 31.74 -20.88
N ALA A 510 -7.74 32.16 -20.12
CA ALA A 510 -9.13 31.83 -20.38
C ALA A 510 -9.68 32.40 -21.70
N GLU A 511 -9.39 33.67 -21.99
CA GLU A 511 -9.75 34.30 -23.26
C GLU A 511 -9.11 33.60 -24.45
N ARG A 512 -7.85 33.15 -24.31
CA ARG A 512 -7.10 32.45 -25.35
C ARG A 512 -7.71 31.09 -25.72
N TYR A 513 -8.40 30.44 -24.78
CA TYR A 513 -8.94 29.09 -24.95
C TYR A 513 -10.48 29.03 -24.92
N ASN A 514 -11.16 30.17 -24.82
CA ASN A 514 -12.61 30.36 -24.88
C ASN A 514 -13.42 29.36 -24.02
N SER A 515 -12.96 29.11 -22.78
CA SER A 515 -13.59 28.15 -21.87
C SER A 515 -13.89 28.80 -20.52
N ALA A 516 -15.17 29.11 -20.28
CA ALA A 516 -15.66 29.60 -18.99
C ALA A 516 -15.48 28.57 -17.86
N GLU A 517 -15.59 27.28 -18.19
CA GLU A 517 -15.39 26.17 -17.25
C GLU A 517 -13.94 26.08 -16.73
N LEU A 518 -12.96 26.47 -17.55
CA LEU A 518 -11.55 26.53 -17.15
C LEU A 518 -11.30 27.66 -16.13
N VAL A 519 -11.99 28.80 -16.28
CA VAL A 519 -11.91 29.93 -15.34
C VAL A 519 -12.43 29.51 -13.96
N ASP A 520 -13.60 28.89 -13.92
CA ASP A 520 -14.23 28.49 -12.66
C ASP A 520 -13.44 27.39 -11.95
N PHE A 521 -12.88 26.43 -12.70
CA PHE A 521 -12.01 25.39 -12.16
C PHE A 521 -10.70 25.95 -11.58
N LEU A 522 -10.06 26.89 -12.29
CA LEU A 522 -8.82 27.51 -11.83
C LEU A 522 -9.06 28.45 -10.64
N ALA A 523 -10.13 29.26 -10.66
CA ALA A 523 -10.49 30.15 -9.56
C ALA A 523 -10.82 29.40 -8.26
N THR A 524 -11.52 28.26 -8.36
CA THR A 524 -11.85 27.41 -7.21
C THR A 524 -10.59 26.79 -6.58
N ASN A 525 -9.66 26.30 -7.41
CA ASN A 525 -8.39 25.72 -6.93
C ASN A 525 -7.44 26.77 -6.33
N VAL A 526 -7.41 27.99 -6.87
CA VAL A 526 -6.66 29.13 -6.30
C VAL A 526 -7.17 29.45 -4.89
N ASN A 527 -8.49 29.49 -4.69
CA ASN A 527 -9.10 29.76 -3.39
C ASN A 527 -8.79 28.66 -2.36
N ILE A 528 -8.84 27.38 -2.76
CA ILE A 528 -8.47 26.24 -1.88
C ILE A 528 -7.00 26.31 -1.44
N ARG A 529 -6.09 26.68 -2.36
CA ARG A 529 -4.66 26.83 -2.03
C ARG A 529 -4.38 28.02 -1.12
N LEU A 530 -5.10 29.13 -1.28
CA LEU A 530 -5.02 30.28 -0.36
C LEU A 530 -5.53 29.94 1.06
N ILE A 531 -6.60 29.15 1.16
CA ILE A 531 -7.13 28.65 2.45
C ILE A 531 -6.12 27.69 3.11
N THR A 532 -5.49 26.84 2.32
CA THR A 532 -4.46 25.90 2.78
C THR A 532 -3.20 26.64 3.26
N MET A 533 -2.74 27.67 2.53
CA MET A 533 -1.67 28.56 2.99
C MET A 533 -2.01 29.25 4.32
N ALA A 534 -3.23 29.76 4.48
CA ALA A 534 -3.68 30.38 5.72
C ALA A 534 -3.72 29.39 6.91
N TYR A 535 -4.02 28.12 6.65
CA TYR A 535 -3.98 27.04 7.65
C TYR A 535 -2.55 26.72 8.12
N PHE A 536 -1.57 26.67 7.21
CA PHE A 536 -0.17 26.38 7.56
C PHE A 536 0.53 27.54 8.26
N LEU A 537 0.24 28.79 7.88
CA LEU A 537 0.71 29.99 8.58
C LEU A 537 0.26 30.05 10.06
N ARG A 538 -0.79 29.30 10.45
CA ARG A 538 -1.26 29.15 11.84
C ARG A 538 -0.49 28.08 12.62
N LYS A 539 0.05 27.04 11.96
CA LYS A 539 0.65 25.87 12.62
C LYS A 539 2.12 26.09 13.00
N ASP A 540 2.87 26.85 12.21
CA ASP A 540 4.33 26.97 12.37
C ASP A 540 4.81 28.14 13.26
N HIS A 541 3.90 29.00 13.74
CA HIS A 541 4.25 30.09 14.66
C HIS A 541 3.23 30.31 15.80
N PRO A 542 3.26 29.47 16.85
CA PRO A 542 2.42 29.69 18.04
C PRO A 542 2.89 30.85 18.93
N ASP A 543 4.11 31.39 18.73
CA ASP A 543 4.75 32.25 19.75
C ASP A 543 5.39 33.53 19.17
N THR A 544 4.57 34.43 18.60
CA THR A 544 5.01 35.80 18.28
C THR A 544 4.21 36.85 19.04
N SER A 545 4.91 37.60 19.87
CA SER A 545 4.43 38.57 20.85
C SER A 545 3.89 39.90 20.28
N LYS A 546 3.41 39.93 19.03
CA LYS A 546 2.80 41.14 18.43
C LYS A 546 1.37 40.86 17.96
N ASN A 547 0.44 41.42 18.75
CA ASN A 547 -1.03 41.48 18.58
C ASN A 547 -1.64 40.52 17.53
N PRO A 548 -1.77 39.21 17.86
CA PRO A 548 -2.32 38.18 16.98
C PRO A 548 -3.75 38.48 16.47
N ASN A 549 -4.45 39.42 17.10
CA ASN A 549 -5.81 39.81 16.73
C ASN A 549 -5.92 40.57 15.40
N SER A 550 -4.88 41.22 14.87
CA SER A 550 -5.01 41.95 13.59
C SER A 550 -4.93 41.01 12.39
N ARG A 551 -3.95 40.11 12.35
CA ARG A 551 -3.78 39.09 11.31
C ARG A 551 -4.96 38.12 11.29
N TYR A 552 -5.45 37.69 12.45
CA TYR A 552 -6.62 36.81 12.54
C TYR A 552 -7.90 37.45 11.99
N ARG A 553 -8.14 38.74 12.29
CA ARG A 553 -9.27 39.50 11.70
C ARG A 553 -9.12 39.67 10.19
N GLN A 554 -7.90 39.76 9.67
CA GLN A 554 -7.65 39.91 8.25
C GLN A 554 -7.90 38.60 7.49
N ILE A 555 -7.47 37.46 8.04
CA ILE A 555 -7.78 36.13 7.50
C ILE A 555 -9.30 35.88 7.50
N ILE A 556 -10.00 36.17 8.60
CA ILE A 556 -11.47 36.03 8.66
C ILE A 556 -12.17 36.94 7.63
N ARG A 557 -11.65 38.16 7.39
CA ARG A 557 -12.22 39.05 6.34
C ARG A 557 -12.03 38.49 4.95
N LEU A 558 -10.85 37.93 4.64
CA LEU A 558 -10.57 37.31 3.34
C LEU A 558 -11.42 36.06 3.11
N LEU A 559 -11.58 35.21 4.13
CA LEU A 559 -12.44 34.02 4.05
C LEU A 559 -13.91 34.39 3.84
N ARG A 560 -14.41 35.43 4.53
CA ARG A 560 -15.77 35.94 4.33
C ARG A 560 -15.98 36.56 2.96
N ALA A 561 -14.99 37.28 2.43
CA ALA A 561 -15.04 37.84 1.09
C ALA A 561 -15.05 36.75 0.01
N ALA A 562 -14.18 35.73 0.15
CA ALA A 562 -14.14 34.57 -0.75
C ALA A 562 -15.47 33.79 -0.73
N ARG A 563 -16.03 33.54 0.46
CA ARG A 563 -17.35 32.91 0.61
C ARG A 563 -18.45 33.71 -0.08
N GLN A 564 -18.44 35.04 0.07
CA GLN A 564 -19.46 35.90 -0.53
C GLN A 564 -19.34 35.97 -2.06
N ASP A 565 -18.11 36.02 -2.60
CA ASP A 565 -17.86 35.97 -4.05
C ASP A 565 -18.34 34.65 -4.68
N ILE A 566 -18.08 33.52 -4.02
CA ILE A 566 -18.60 32.20 -4.45
C ILE A 566 -20.14 32.20 -4.45
N LEU A 567 -20.76 32.71 -3.39
CA LEU A 567 -22.22 32.78 -3.28
C LEU A 567 -22.86 33.72 -4.32
N ASP A 568 -22.20 34.83 -4.67
CA ASP A 568 -22.72 35.77 -5.65
C ASP A 568 -22.56 35.24 -7.09
N ARG A 569 -21.44 34.56 -7.41
CA ARG A 569 -21.28 33.83 -8.68
C ARG A 569 -22.31 32.71 -8.86
N LEU A 570 -22.67 32.02 -7.77
CA LEU A 570 -23.74 31.00 -7.79
C LEU A 570 -25.14 31.60 -8.01
N LYS A 571 -25.37 32.88 -7.68
CA LYS A 571 -26.65 33.57 -7.96
C LYS A 571 -26.77 34.04 -9.41
N ASP A 572 -25.65 34.38 -10.04
CA ASP A 572 -25.59 34.82 -11.44
C ASP A 572 -25.81 33.65 -12.44
N LEU A 573 -25.65 32.41 -11.98
CA LEU A 573 -26.11 31.23 -12.69
C LEU A 573 -27.65 31.18 -12.63
N SER A 574 -28.30 31.62 -13.71
CA SER A 574 -29.75 31.81 -13.83
C SER A 574 -30.58 30.54 -13.64
N PHE A 575 -30.77 30.11 -12.38
CA PHE A 575 -31.59 28.96 -12.01
C PHE A 575 -32.51 29.34 -10.82
N GLN A 576 -33.78 28.96 -10.91
CA GLN A 576 -34.73 29.13 -9.79
C GLN A 576 -34.53 28.01 -8.77
N TRP A 577 -34.04 28.36 -7.59
CA TRP A 577 -33.86 27.45 -6.46
C TRP A 577 -35.00 27.63 -5.44
N ILE A 578 -35.56 26.53 -4.93
CA ILE A 578 -36.42 26.57 -3.73
C ILE A 578 -35.60 26.02 -2.57
N TRP A 579 -35.39 26.87 -1.57
CA TRP A 579 -34.64 26.56 -0.35
C TRP A 579 -35.61 26.16 0.77
N GLU A 580 -35.52 24.92 1.24
CA GLU A 580 -36.21 24.47 2.46
C GLU A 580 -35.16 24.05 3.50
N SER A 581 -35.05 24.85 4.56
CA SER A 581 -34.14 24.63 5.68
C SER A 581 -34.92 24.16 6.91
N SER A 582 -34.41 23.11 7.57
CA SER A 582 -34.76 22.73 8.94
C SER A 582 -33.47 22.44 9.71
N SER A 583 -33.52 22.46 11.06
CA SER A 583 -32.36 22.45 11.95
C SER A 583 -31.34 21.34 11.71
N ASP A 584 -31.75 20.22 11.10
CA ASP A 584 -30.90 19.03 11.00
C ASP A 584 -30.81 18.45 9.57
N ASN A 585 -31.33 19.14 8.54
CA ASN A 585 -31.17 18.72 7.14
C ASN A 585 -31.43 19.85 6.13
N ILE A 586 -30.60 19.90 5.10
CA ILE A 586 -30.77 20.75 3.91
C ILE A 586 -31.29 19.89 2.76
N ARG A 587 -32.45 20.25 2.19
CA ARG A 587 -32.97 19.65 0.94
C ARG A 587 -32.95 20.67 -0.18
N ILE A 588 -32.21 20.38 -1.24
CA ILE A 588 -32.23 21.15 -2.49
C ILE A 588 -33.13 20.40 -3.46
N ARG A 589 -34.24 21.02 -3.88
CA ARG A 589 -35.16 20.44 -4.88
C ARG A 589 -35.00 21.17 -6.20
N TYR A 590 -34.64 20.42 -7.24
CA TYR A 590 -34.57 20.91 -8.62
C TYR A 590 -35.97 20.86 -9.26
N VAL A 591 -36.39 21.96 -9.90
CA VAL A 591 -37.60 22.00 -10.73
C VAL A 591 -37.19 22.37 -12.14
N HIS A 592 -37.46 21.47 -13.08
CA HIS A 592 -36.92 21.51 -14.44
C HIS A 592 -37.77 22.43 -15.35
N SER A 593 -37.08 23.24 -16.17
CA SER A 593 -37.61 23.81 -17.40
C SER A 593 -36.72 23.31 -18.55
N THR A 594 -37.35 22.72 -19.56
CA THR A 594 -36.79 21.95 -20.68
C THR A 594 -35.81 22.74 -21.56
N ASP A 595 -34.62 22.17 -21.87
CA ASP A 595 -34.30 21.51 -23.16
C ASP A 595 -32.78 21.41 -23.50
N GLU A 596 -31.85 21.89 -22.67
CA GLU A 596 -30.42 21.99 -23.10
C GLU A 596 -29.37 21.14 -22.36
N MET A 597 -29.72 20.25 -21.41
CA MET A 597 -28.73 19.35 -20.80
C MET A 597 -28.99 17.89 -21.14
N ARG A 598 -28.28 17.39 -22.15
CA ARG A 598 -28.33 15.98 -22.57
C ARG A 598 -27.02 15.21 -22.47
N THR A 599 -25.93 15.79 -21.97
CA THR A 599 -24.61 15.14 -22.13
C THR A 599 -23.89 14.64 -20.88
N ASP A 600 -24.11 15.11 -19.65
CA ASP A 600 -23.51 14.40 -18.48
C ASP A 600 -24.07 14.82 -17.10
N PRO A 601 -25.07 14.09 -16.56
CA PRO A 601 -25.61 14.35 -15.23
C PRO A 601 -24.63 14.02 -14.08
N GLU A 602 -23.72 13.07 -14.26
CA GLU A 602 -22.76 12.65 -13.23
C GLU A 602 -21.68 13.69 -13.01
N ARG A 603 -21.18 14.28 -14.11
CA ARG A 603 -20.17 15.34 -14.05
C ARG A 603 -20.70 16.60 -13.35
N PHE A 604 -21.98 16.92 -13.57
CA PHE A 604 -22.67 18.01 -12.88
C PHE A 604 -22.90 17.70 -11.38
N ALA A 605 -23.32 16.48 -11.04
CA ALA A 605 -23.49 16.06 -9.65
C ALA A 605 -22.17 16.10 -8.86
N ASN A 606 -21.07 15.71 -9.49
CA ASN A 606 -19.73 15.76 -8.88
C ASN A 606 -19.22 17.19 -8.67
N ALA A 607 -19.51 18.12 -9.60
CA ALA A 607 -19.18 19.53 -9.41
C ALA A 607 -19.95 20.15 -8.23
N ILE A 608 -21.24 19.84 -8.11
CA ILE A 608 -22.07 20.30 -6.97
C ILE A 608 -21.60 19.68 -5.65
N LEU A 609 -21.27 18.39 -5.62
CA LEU A 609 -20.70 17.74 -4.42
C LEU A 609 -19.38 18.38 -3.97
N GLY A 610 -18.52 18.76 -4.92
CA GLY A 610 -17.29 19.53 -4.63
C GLY A 610 -17.59 20.87 -3.96
N ILE A 611 -18.45 21.69 -4.59
CA ILE A 611 -18.82 23.02 -4.07
C ILE A 611 -19.51 22.93 -2.70
N THR A 612 -20.37 21.92 -2.49
CA THR A 612 -21.08 21.71 -1.21
C THR A 612 -20.12 21.29 -0.11
N LYS A 613 -19.12 20.47 -0.43
CA LYS A 613 -18.04 20.07 0.48
C LYS A 613 -17.17 21.27 0.86
N ASP A 614 -16.86 22.13 -0.09
CA ASP A 614 -16.04 23.33 0.15
C ASP A 614 -16.77 24.37 1.02
N LEU A 615 -18.08 24.56 0.80
CA LEU A 615 -18.93 25.41 1.66
C LEU A 615 -19.07 24.84 3.07
N TRP A 616 -19.18 23.51 3.22
CA TRP A 616 -19.23 22.85 4.53
C TRP A 616 -17.93 23.01 5.31
N VAL A 617 -16.77 22.92 4.65
CA VAL A 617 -15.46 23.18 5.28
C VAL A 617 -15.34 24.65 5.73
N LEU A 618 -15.83 25.59 4.91
CA LEU A 618 -15.84 27.02 5.24
C LEU A 618 -16.78 27.38 6.41
N ASP A 619 -17.93 26.72 6.54
CA ASP A 619 -18.88 26.98 7.63
C ASP A 619 -18.47 26.32 8.97
N ASN A 620 -17.62 25.29 8.94
CA ASN A 620 -17.06 24.66 10.15
C ASN A 620 -15.76 25.32 10.67
N PHE A 621 -15.12 26.17 9.86
CA PHE A 621 -13.91 26.93 10.22
C PHE A 621 -14.26 28.27 10.86
#